data_AF-A0A2E4XLU5-F1
#
_entry.id   AF-A0A2E4XLU5-F1
#
_cell.length_a   1.000
_cell.length_b   1.000
_cell.length_c   1.000
_cell.angle_alpha   90.00
_cell.angle_beta   90.00
_cell.angle_gamma   90.00
#
_symmetry.space_group_name_H-M   'P 1'
#
loop_
_entity.id
_entity.type
_entity.pdbx_description
1 polymer ?
#
loop_
_entity_poly.entity_id
_entity_poly.type
_entity_poly.pdbx_seq_one_letter_code
_entity_poly.pdbx_strand_id
1 'polypeptide(L)'
;MGDFFQNGVITTFHDLSNRTVGELESDISDWAKTRPISLLIPALYSEFEGPAIPKIVSELRKVTYLDEIIVGLDNADYKEFEKAKKAFQGVDARCRIIWNDGPAMREIQKDLAQHNLGPLERGKGANVWYAMGYFLASGRGSVLGMHDADIVTYSRDMLAKLIYPVANPTFGYVFSKGFYFRADEQGFNGRVSRLLVTPLIRALQQTLGSDHYLSYLDSFRYPLAGECAMNADVVMGLRIPFDWGLEVGVLSEVYRRYTSGRVCQVDLAGVYDHKHQHISENDSSQGLHRMATDITKSMYRKLAIRGQVFSKGVFRTLKATYYRTALDFVDHFTHDAEMNGFPVDRHKEEQLVEMFAQTITAAGEQYLSRPMELPLIPSWAVTLDAQPDVFNNIQRAVEIDNA
;
A
#
# COMPACT_ATOMS: atom_id res chain seq x y z
N MET A 1 10.25 10.00 27.29
CA MET A 1 11.39 9.10 26.97
C MET A 1 10.92 8.25 25.80
N GLY A 2 11.48 8.43 24.61
CA GLY A 2 11.10 7.62 23.44
C GLY A 2 11.71 6.22 23.53
N ASP A 3 11.01 5.22 22.99
CA ASP A 3 11.54 3.86 22.83
C ASP A 3 12.07 3.68 21.40
N PHE A 4 13.20 2.98 21.27
CA PHE A 4 13.85 2.63 20.00
C PHE A 4 14.03 1.12 19.84
N PHE A 5 13.31 0.33 20.64
CA PHE A 5 13.32 -1.12 20.58
C PHE A 5 13.01 -1.63 19.17
N GLN A 6 13.88 -2.52 18.69
CA GLN A 6 13.74 -3.20 17.41
C GLN A 6 13.09 -4.56 17.66
N ASN A 7 11.92 -4.78 17.10
CA ASN A 7 11.22 -6.07 17.16
C ASN A 7 11.02 -6.63 15.75
N GLY A 8 11.00 -7.95 15.64
CA GLY A 8 10.81 -8.65 14.36
C GLY A 8 12.10 -8.76 13.54
N VAL A 9 11.94 -9.02 12.24
CA VAL A 9 13.05 -9.34 11.32
C VAL A 9 13.40 -8.21 10.35
N ILE A 10 12.68 -7.08 10.40
CA ILE A 10 12.93 -5.87 9.61
C ILE A 10 13.34 -4.71 10.51
N THR A 11 14.10 -3.75 9.97
CA THR A 11 14.47 -2.55 10.74
C THR A 11 13.28 -1.62 10.92
N THR A 12 13.12 -1.07 12.12
CA THR A 12 12.14 -0.02 12.45
C THR A 12 12.87 1.29 12.70
N PHE A 13 12.55 2.33 11.93
CA PHE A 13 13.00 3.69 12.19
C PHE A 13 11.93 4.42 12.99
N HIS A 14 12.27 4.80 14.22
CA HIS A 14 11.41 5.54 15.13
C HIS A 14 11.59 7.04 14.94
N ASP A 15 10.52 7.82 15.05
CA ASP A 15 10.62 9.27 15.15
C ASP A 15 10.93 9.66 16.60
N LEU A 16 12.20 9.97 16.86
CA LEU A 16 12.68 10.42 18.17
C LEU A 16 12.67 11.96 18.31
N SER A 17 12.14 12.69 17.31
CA SER A 17 11.92 14.15 17.29
C SER A 17 13.16 15.04 17.51
N ASN A 18 14.37 14.49 17.40
CA ASN A 18 15.63 15.23 17.57
C ASN A 18 16.17 15.87 16.28
N ARG A 19 15.52 15.63 15.14
CA ARG A 19 15.95 16.12 13.84
C ARG A 19 14.78 16.78 13.13
N THR A 20 15.04 17.93 12.52
CA THR A 20 14.04 18.68 11.77
C THR A 20 13.82 18.10 10.38
N VAL A 21 12.62 18.32 9.82
CA VAL A 21 12.34 17.95 8.43
C VAL A 21 13.33 18.59 7.46
N GLY A 22 13.72 19.85 7.67
CA GLY A 22 14.67 20.54 6.78
C GLY A 22 16.05 19.89 6.74
N GLU A 23 16.52 19.32 7.85
CA GLU A 23 17.78 18.57 7.87
C GLU A 23 17.68 17.23 7.14
N LEU A 24 16.52 16.55 7.19
CA LEU A 24 16.27 15.36 6.37
C LEU A 24 16.23 15.72 4.88
N GLU A 25 15.50 16.77 4.53
CA GLU A 25 15.36 17.24 3.15
C GLU A 25 16.69 17.70 2.56
N SER A 26 17.59 18.27 3.37
CA SER A 26 18.94 18.66 2.93
C SER A 26 19.76 17.44 2.48
N ASP A 27 19.81 16.38 3.29
CA ASP A 27 20.48 15.13 2.92
C ASP A 27 19.86 14.54 1.64
N ILE A 28 18.53 14.47 1.59
CA ILE A 28 17.79 13.88 0.47
C ILE A 28 18.06 14.67 -0.81
N SER A 29 18.09 16.01 -0.74
CA SER A 29 18.41 16.87 -1.87
C SER A 29 19.82 16.61 -2.43
N ASP A 30 20.78 16.33 -1.56
CA ASP A 30 22.14 15.97 -1.98
C ASP A 30 22.18 14.60 -2.66
N TRP A 31 21.46 13.61 -2.13
CA TRP A 31 21.39 12.27 -2.72
C TRP A 31 20.61 12.24 -4.03
N ALA A 32 19.55 13.05 -4.15
CA ALA A 32 18.71 13.17 -5.34
C ALA A 32 19.50 13.51 -6.61
N LYS A 33 20.65 14.18 -6.48
CA LYS A 33 21.57 14.49 -7.60
C LYS A 33 22.10 13.24 -8.31
N THR A 34 22.23 12.13 -7.59
CA THR A 34 22.72 10.84 -8.13
C THR A 34 21.67 9.74 -8.09
N ARG A 35 20.66 9.90 -7.25
CA ARG A 35 19.54 8.98 -7.08
C ARG A 35 18.24 9.77 -7.18
N PRO A 36 17.83 10.19 -8.40
CA PRO A 36 16.63 10.99 -8.57
C PRO A 36 15.39 10.32 -7.97
N ILE A 37 14.48 11.13 -7.47
CA ILE A 37 13.36 10.68 -6.64
C ILE A 37 12.06 11.07 -7.33
N SER A 38 11.16 10.09 -7.48
CA SER A 38 9.80 10.30 -7.96
C SER A 38 8.78 10.01 -6.86
N LEU A 39 7.64 10.69 -6.90
CA LEU A 39 6.49 10.44 -6.05
C LEU A 39 5.30 9.95 -6.89
N LEU A 40 4.68 8.85 -6.49
CA LEU A 40 3.46 8.30 -7.07
C LEU A 40 2.27 8.58 -6.14
N ILE A 41 1.19 9.15 -6.69
CA ILE A 41 -0.09 9.36 -5.99
C ILE A 41 -1.20 8.69 -6.82
N PRO A 42 -1.66 7.48 -6.46
CA PRO A 42 -2.82 6.88 -7.11
C PRO A 42 -4.09 7.55 -6.58
N ALA A 43 -4.97 7.99 -7.49
CA ALA A 43 -6.15 8.76 -7.13
C ALA A 43 -7.38 8.40 -7.97
N LEU A 44 -8.55 8.46 -7.33
CA LEU A 44 -9.85 8.61 -7.99
C LEU A 44 -10.13 10.11 -8.17
N TYR A 45 -10.79 10.50 -9.25
CA TYR A 45 -11.16 11.92 -9.42
C TYR A 45 -12.00 12.47 -8.25
N SER A 46 -12.85 11.65 -7.62
CA SER A 46 -13.61 12.05 -6.44
C SER A 46 -12.75 12.54 -5.25
N GLU A 47 -11.47 12.18 -5.19
CA GLU A 47 -10.54 12.63 -4.14
C GLU A 47 -10.05 14.07 -4.39
N PHE A 48 -10.04 14.52 -5.65
CA PHE A 48 -9.74 15.91 -6.01
C PHE A 48 -10.84 16.88 -5.60
N GLU A 49 -12.04 16.38 -5.33
CA GLU A 49 -13.15 17.16 -4.79
C GLU A 49 -13.08 17.26 -3.26
N GLY A 50 -12.22 16.45 -2.63
CA GLY A 50 -11.99 16.44 -1.19
C GLY A 50 -10.95 17.45 -0.70
N PRO A 51 -10.82 17.62 0.63
CA PRO A 51 -9.88 18.56 1.23
C PRO A 51 -8.41 18.10 1.21
N ALA A 52 -8.14 16.82 0.92
CA ALA A 52 -6.80 16.23 0.98
C ALA A 52 -5.88 16.75 -0.12
N ILE A 53 -6.30 16.72 -1.39
CA ILE A 53 -5.46 17.13 -2.53
C ILE A 53 -4.92 18.56 -2.41
N PRO A 54 -5.73 19.58 -2.06
CA PRO A 54 -5.22 20.93 -1.83
C PRO A 54 -4.12 21.00 -0.76
N LYS A 55 -4.25 20.23 0.33
CA LYS A 55 -3.25 20.15 1.39
C LYS A 55 -1.99 19.45 0.91
N ILE A 56 -2.12 18.31 0.22
CA ILE A 56 -1.01 17.56 -0.36
C ILE A 56 -0.19 18.45 -1.31
N VAL A 57 -0.85 19.10 -2.27
CA VAL A 57 -0.18 20.00 -3.22
C VAL A 57 0.52 21.15 -2.50
N SER A 58 -0.12 21.75 -1.50
CA SER A 58 0.48 22.84 -0.70
C SER A 58 1.78 22.43 0.00
N GLU A 59 1.84 21.22 0.54
CA GLU A 59 3.08 20.69 1.13
C GLU A 59 4.11 20.31 0.07
N LEU A 60 3.68 19.70 -1.05
CA LEU A 60 4.58 19.31 -2.15
C LEU A 60 5.24 20.51 -2.84
N ARG A 61 4.60 21.69 -2.86
CA ARG A 61 5.24 22.94 -3.32
C ARG A 61 6.48 23.34 -2.53
N LYS A 62 6.63 22.81 -1.31
CA LYS A 62 7.79 23.06 -0.44
C LYS A 62 8.88 21.98 -0.59
N VAL A 63 8.66 20.98 -1.44
CA VAL A 63 9.56 19.85 -1.65
C VAL A 63 10.39 20.10 -2.92
N THR A 64 11.70 20.21 -2.76
CA THR A 64 12.63 20.59 -3.84
C THR A 64 13.53 19.46 -4.33
N TYR A 65 13.47 18.28 -3.71
CA TYR A 65 14.29 17.12 -4.07
C TYR A 65 13.59 16.11 -5.00
N LEU A 66 12.31 16.35 -5.34
CA LEU A 66 11.56 15.52 -6.28
C LEU A 66 11.90 15.91 -7.72
N ASP A 67 12.29 14.94 -8.52
CA ASP A 67 12.46 15.14 -9.96
C ASP A 67 11.09 15.02 -10.69
N GLU A 68 10.22 14.14 -10.20
CA GLU A 68 8.95 13.83 -10.83
C GLU A 68 7.83 13.51 -9.83
N ILE A 69 6.61 13.95 -10.13
CA ILE A 69 5.36 13.54 -9.49
C ILE A 69 4.47 12.87 -10.55
N ILE A 70 4.04 11.66 -10.25
CA ILE A 70 3.20 10.83 -11.11
C ILE A 70 1.86 10.65 -10.40
N VAL A 71 0.79 11.10 -11.02
CA VAL A 71 -0.56 10.95 -10.47
C VAL A 71 -1.35 10.00 -11.36
N GLY A 72 -1.68 8.82 -10.85
CA GLY A 72 -2.51 7.87 -11.58
C GLY A 72 -3.99 8.19 -11.36
N LEU A 73 -4.69 8.67 -12.39
CA LEU A 73 -6.05 9.17 -12.29
C LEU A 73 -7.07 8.19 -12.87
N ASP A 74 -7.94 7.67 -11.99
CA ASP A 74 -9.08 6.83 -12.33
C ASP A 74 -10.41 7.58 -12.19
N ASN A 75 -11.42 7.10 -12.94
CA ASN A 75 -12.80 7.58 -12.94
C ASN A 75 -12.90 9.07 -13.25
N ALA A 76 -12.21 9.49 -14.30
CA ALA A 76 -12.20 10.89 -14.76
C ALA A 76 -12.61 10.99 -16.23
N ASP A 77 -13.45 11.97 -16.57
CA ASP A 77 -13.61 12.45 -17.94
C ASP A 77 -12.49 13.45 -18.34
N TYR A 78 -12.54 13.98 -19.57
CA TYR A 78 -11.54 14.93 -20.06
C TYR A 78 -11.49 16.24 -19.25
N LYS A 79 -12.65 16.78 -18.85
CA LYS A 79 -12.70 18.03 -18.07
C LYS A 79 -12.15 17.83 -16.67
N GLU A 80 -12.44 16.67 -16.09
CA GLU A 80 -11.96 16.23 -14.79
C GLU A 80 -10.45 15.99 -14.79
N PHE A 81 -9.93 15.35 -15.84
CA PHE A 81 -8.49 15.23 -16.10
C PHE A 81 -7.79 16.60 -16.18
N GLU A 82 -8.36 17.56 -16.93
CA GLU A 82 -7.81 18.90 -17.05
C GLU A 82 -7.83 19.67 -15.71
N LYS A 83 -8.84 19.44 -14.85
CA LYS A 83 -8.84 19.98 -13.49
C LYS A 83 -7.74 19.34 -12.64
N ALA A 84 -7.53 18.03 -12.74
CA ALA A 84 -6.45 17.33 -12.03
C ALA A 84 -5.07 17.86 -12.44
N LYS A 85 -4.82 18.08 -13.74
CA LYS A 85 -3.60 18.74 -14.25
C LYS A 85 -3.40 20.12 -13.60
N LYS A 86 -4.46 20.93 -13.55
CA LYS A 86 -4.41 22.28 -12.95
C LYS A 86 -4.14 22.25 -11.45
N ALA A 87 -4.64 21.25 -10.73
CA ALA A 87 -4.44 21.14 -9.28
C ALA A 87 -2.96 21.08 -8.89
N PHE A 88 -2.12 20.43 -9.70
CA PHE A 88 -0.67 20.29 -9.45
C PHE A 88 0.18 21.43 -10.06
N GLN A 89 -0.43 22.46 -10.64
CA GLN A 89 0.32 23.62 -11.12
C GLN A 89 1.04 24.35 -9.98
N GLY A 90 2.27 24.77 -10.25
CA GLY A 90 3.12 25.50 -9.31
C GLY A 90 3.91 24.62 -8.33
N VAL A 91 3.84 23.30 -8.45
CA VAL A 91 4.84 22.40 -7.85
C VAL A 91 6.10 22.45 -8.72
N ASP A 92 7.28 22.50 -8.10
CA ASP A 92 8.57 22.63 -8.79
C ASP A 92 8.93 21.35 -9.57
N ALA A 93 8.66 20.19 -8.97
CA ALA A 93 8.84 18.90 -9.61
C ALA A 93 7.95 18.73 -10.84
N ARG A 94 8.46 18.02 -11.85
CA ARG A 94 7.71 17.69 -13.06
C ARG A 94 6.49 16.84 -12.71
N CYS A 95 5.28 17.35 -12.93
CA CYS A 95 4.06 16.58 -12.69
C CYS A 95 3.51 15.96 -13.98
N ARG A 96 3.08 14.70 -13.91
CA ARG A 96 2.37 14.00 -14.98
C ARG A 96 1.17 13.24 -14.45
N ILE A 97 0.02 13.49 -15.06
CA ILE A 97 -1.23 12.82 -14.73
C ILE A 97 -1.45 11.69 -15.75
N ILE A 98 -1.54 10.45 -15.30
CA ILE A 98 -1.88 9.31 -16.15
C ILE A 98 -3.40 9.20 -16.17
N TRP A 99 -4.01 9.58 -17.29
CA TRP A 99 -5.45 9.46 -17.47
C TRP A 99 -5.81 8.03 -17.85
N ASN A 100 -6.04 7.16 -16.86
CA ASN A 100 -6.31 5.74 -17.12
C ASN A 100 -7.59 5.54 -17.95
N ASP A 101 -8.57 6.45 -17.83
CA ASP A 101 -9.79 6.46 -18.63
C ASP A 101 -9.63 7.15 -20.00
N GLY A 102 -8.47 7.73 -20.27
CA GLY A 102 -8.17 8.42 -21.51
C GLY A 102 -8.10 7.48 -22.71
N PRO A 103 -8.42 7.95 -23.93
CA PRO A 103 -8.40 7.13 -25.13
C PRO A 103 -7.05 6.42 -25.36
N ALA A 104 -5.93 7.12 -25.16
CA ALA A 104 -4.60 6.58 -25.39
C ALA A 104 -4.26 5.44 -24.41
N MET A 105 -4.49 5.64 -23.12
CA MET A 105 -4.27 4.61 -22.10
C MET A 105 -5.23 3.42 -22.25
N ARG A 106 -6.47 3.65 -22.68
CA ARG A 106 -7.43 2.56 -22.95
C ARG A 106 -6.99 1.66 -24.10
N GLU A 107 -6.37 2.19 -25.15
CA GLU A 107 -5.81 1.36 -26.22
C GLU A 107 -4.64 0.51 -25.73
N ILE A 108 -3.74 1.09 -24.92
CA ILE A 108 -2.65 0.32 -24.28
C ILE A 108 -3.20 -0.76 -23.35
N GLN A 109 -4.21 -0.45 -22.54
CA GLN A 109 -4.87 -1.41 -21.66
C GLN A 109 -5.47 -2.58 -22.45
N LYS A 110 -6.16 -2.31 -23.57
CA LYS A 110 -6.73 -3.36 -24.43
C LYS A 110 -5.67 -4.26 -25.01
N ASP A 111 -4.59 -3.68 -25.54
CA ASP A 111 -3.49 -4.42 -26.14
C ASP A 111 -2.79 -5.34 -25.11
N LEU A 112 -2.50 -4.81 -23.91
CA LEU A 112 -1.93 -5.60 -22.83
C LEU A 112 -2.88 -6.70 -22.34
N ALA A 113 -4.19 -6.41 -22.23
CA ALA A 113 -5.18 -7.38 -21.78
C ALA A 113 -5.35 -8.54 -22.77
N GLN A 114 -5.30 -8.27 -24.09
CA GLN A 114 -5.37 -9.31 -25.13
C GLN A 114 -4.26 -10.36 -24.99
N HIS A 115 -3.10 -9.96 -24.48
CA HIS A 115 -1.94 -10.83 -24.30
C HIS A 115 -1.75 -11.30 -22.85
N ASN A 116 -2.67 -10.98 -21.93
CA ASN A 116 -2.54 -11.20 -20.48
C ASN A 116 -1.25 -10.59 -19.89
N LEU A 117 -0.82 -9.44 -20.42
CA LEU A 117 0.41 -8.73 -20.03
C LEU A 117 0.14 -7.52 -19.13
N GLY A 118 -1.12 -7.27 -18.76
CA GLY A 118 -1.51 -6.17 -17.88
C GLY A 118 -2.76 -6.50 -17.05
N PRO A 119 -3.23 -5.54 -16.24
CA PRO A 119 -4.43 -5.69 -15.42
C PRO A 119 -5.67 -6.03 -16.26
N LEU A 120 -6.40 -7.08 -15.85
CA LEU A 120 -7.66 -7.48 -16.47
C LEU A 120 -8.88 -6.81 -15.81
N GLU A 121 -8.72 -6.37 -14.56
CA GLU A 121 -9.75 -5.71 -13.78
C GLU A 121 -9.26 -4.33 -13.31
N ARG A 122 -10.21 -3.41 -13.13
CA ARG A 122 -9.94 -2.08 -12.59
C ARG A 122 -9.79 -2.14 -11.06
N GLY A 123 -8.97 -1.27 -10.50
CA GLY A 123 -8.78 -1.13 -9.06
C GLY A 123 -7.52 -0.37 -8.72
N LYS A 124 -7.32 -0.08 -7.42
CA LYS A 124 -6.13 0.62 -6.91
C LYS A 124 -4.83 -0.06 -7.38
N GLY A 125 -4.79 -1.39 -7.38
CA GLY A 125 -3.63 -2.15 -7.87
C GLY A 125 -3.34 -1.94 -9.35
N ALA A 126 -4.37 -1.86 -10.20
CA ALA A 126 -4.21 -1.56 -11.63
C ALA A 126 -3.69 -0.14 -11.86
N ASN A 127 -4.23 0.83 -11.12
CA ASN A 127 -3.79 2.22 -11.16
C ASN A 127 -2.31 2.36 -10.78
N VAL A 128 -1.93 1.80 -9.63
CA VAL A 128 -0.53 1.77 -9.16
C VAL A 128 0.37 1.07 -10.18
N TRP A 129 -0.10 -0.03 -10.79
CA TRP A 129 0.68 -0.75 -11.80
C TRP A 129 1.01 0.12 -13.02
N TYR A 130 0.02 0.80 -13.59
CA TYR A 130 0.23 1.72 -14.72
C TYR A 130 1.11 2.90 -14.35
N ALA A 131 0.94 3.45 -13.15
CA ALA A 131 1.78 4.53 -12.65
C ALA A 131 3.24 4.12 -12.40
N MET A 132 3.47 2.91 -11.90
CA MET A 132 4.79 2.29 -11.85
C MET A 132 5.37 2.05 -13.26
N GLY A 133 4.54 1.70 -14.23
CA GLY A 133 4.95 1.53 -15.63
C GLY A 133 5.45 2.83 -16.23
N TYR A 134 4.72 3.92 -16.02
CA TYR A 134 5.15 5.24 -16.45
C TYR A 134 6.43 5.69 -15.73
N PHE A 135 6.57 5.44 -14.42
CA PHE A 135 7.80 5.70 -13.68
C PHE A 135 9.02 5.01 -14.31
N LEU A 136 8.89 3.72 -14.66
CA LEU A 136 9.95 2.97 -15.33
C LEU A 136 10.21 3.48 -16.76
N ALA A 137 9.14 3.82 -17.48
CA ALA A 137 9.22 4.32 -18.86
C ALA A 137 9.80 5.74 -18.95
N SER A 138 9.52 6.61 -17.98
CA SER A 138 10.08 7.96 -17.94
C SER A 138 11.59 7.92 -17.76
N GLY A 139 12.11 6.89 -17.07
CA GLY A 139 13.53 6.70 -16.79
C GLY A 139 14.14 7.81 -15.93
N ARG A 140 13.30 8.66 -15.32
CA ARG A 140 13.73 9.85 -14.59
C ARG A 140 14.12 9.54 -13.16
N GLY A 141 13.37 8.66 -12.49
CA GLY A 141 13.55 8.32 -11.09
C GLY A 141 14.28 7.01 -10.85
N SER A 142 15.02 6.96 -9.74
CA SER A 142 15.69 5.76 -9.22
C SER A 142 15.05 5.26 -7.91
N VAL A 143 14.39 6.16 -7.19
CA VAL A 143 13.62 5.91 -5.97
C VAL A 143 12.20 6.38 -6.21
N LEU A 144 11.23 5.55 -5.85
CA LEU A 144 9.80 5.81 -5.96
C LEU A 144 9.20 5.85 -4.56
N GLY A 145 8.68 7.00 -4.14
CA GLY A 145 7.76 7.11 -3.00
C GLY A 145 6.32 6.92 -3.47
N MET A 146 5.45 6.41 -2.61
CA MET A 146 4.01 6.28 -2.85
C MET A 146 3.24 6.80 -1.64
N HIS A 147 2.24 7.65 -1.88
CA HIS A 147 1.31 8.15 -0.87
C HIS A 147 -0.12 8.08 -1.39
N ASP A 148 -1.06 7.77 -0.50
CA ASP A 148 -2.49 7.83 -0.83
C ASP A 148 -2.95 9.29 -1.08
N ALA A 149 -3.96 9.46 -1.93
CA ALA A 149 -4.51 10.76 -2.33
C ALA A 149 -5.50 11.36 -1.31
N ASP A 150 -5.87 10.60 -0.28
CA ASP A 150 -6.93 10.94 0.68
C ASP A 150 -6.41 11.35 2.07
N ILE A 151 -5.11 11.63 2.20
CA ILE A 151 -4.45 12.01 3.46
C ILE A 151 -4.77 13.47 3.81
N VAL A 152 -5.71 13.70 4.73
CA VAL A 152 -6.12 15.07 5.12
C VAL A 152 -5.10 15.77 6.02
N THR A 153 -4.27 14.98 6.71
CA THR A 153 -3.22 15.44 7.64
C THR A 153 -1.84 15.49 6.98
N TYR A 154 -1.78 15.47 5.64
CA TYR A 154 -0.53 15.34 4.90
C TYR A 154 0.51 16.39 5.31
N SER A 155 1.75 15.93 5.50
CA SER A 155 2.92 16.76 5.79
C SER A 155 4.08 16.29 4.92
N ARG A 156 4.87 17.22 4.37
CA ARG A 156 6.09 16.88 3.61
C ARG A 156 7.10 16.05 4.41
N ASP A 157 7.01 16.11 5.74
CA ASP A 157 7.80 15.28 6.65
C ASP A 157 7.53 13.77 6.46
N MET A 158 6.28 13.39 6.18
CA MET A 158 5.92 11.99 5.87
C MET A 158 6.72 11.49 4.65
N LEU A 159 6.80 12.31 3.60
CA LEU A 159 7.54 11.97 2.38
C LEU A 159 9.04 11.87 2.64
N ALA A 160 9.62 12.86 3.33
CA ALA A 160 11.03 12.89 3.66
C ALA A 160 11.43 11.64 4.46
N LYS A 161 10.71 11.34 5.54
CA LYS A 161 10.93 10.17 6.39
C LYS A 161 10.80 8.85 5.62
N LEU A 162 9.77 8.72 4.79
CA LEU A 162 9.49 7.50 4.03
C LEU A 162 10.64 7.16 3.05
N ILE A 163 11.14 8.18 2.34
CA ILE A 163 12.17 8.02 1.31
C ILE A 163 13.57 7.90 1.90
N TYR A 164 13.84 8.55 3.04
CA TYR A 164 15.18 8.68 3.62
C TYR A 164 15.97 7.36 3.66
N PRO A 165 15.43 6.21 4.14
CA PRO A 165 16.20 4.97 4.20
C PRO A 165 16.58 4.39 2.84
N VAL A 166 15.78 4.64 1.79
CA VAL A 166 15.96 4.10 0.44
C VAL A 166 16.84 5.02 -0.43
N ALA A 167 16.72 6.33 -0.22
CA ALA A 167 17.55 7.34 -0.87
C ALA A 167 18.98 7.39 -0.30
N ASN A 168 19.14 7.07 0.99
CA ASN A 168 20.46 7.07 1.63
C ASN A 168 21.41 6.07 0.93
N PRO A 169 22.55 6.53 0.37
CA PRO A 169 23.45 5.69 -0.41
C PRO A 169 24.17 4.61 0.43
N THR A 170 24.21 4.77 1.75
CA THR A 170 24.97 3.90 2.66
C THR A 170 24.13 2.84 3.38
N PHE A 171 22.81 3.03 3.46
CA PHE A 171 21.96 2.15 4.27
C PHE A 171 21.62 0.81 3.61
N GLY A 172 21.55 0.76 2.28
CA GLY A 172 21.30 -0.49 1.53
C GLY A 172 19.85 -1.00 1.52
N TYR A 173 18.90 -0.28 2.13
CA TYR A 173 17.47 -0.59 2.05
C TYR A 173 16.93 -0.40 0.63
N VAL A 174 16.07 -1.32 0.20
CA VAL A 174 15.39 -1.25 -1.11
C VAL A 174 13.91 -0.98 -0.97
N PHE A 175 13.35 -1.17 0.22
CA PHE A 175 11.94 -0.99 0.52
C PHE A 175 11.76 -0.42 1.92
N SER A 176 10.91 0.59 2.03
CA SER A 176 10.53 1.29 3.26
C SER A 176 9.02 1.35 3.34
N LYS A 177 8.43 0.93 4.46
CA LYS A 177 6.98 0.99 4.71
C LYS A 177 6.67 2.04 5.77
N GLY A 178 5.70 2.90 5.51
CA GLY A 178 5.20 3.83 6.51
C GLY A 178 4.41 3.11 7.60
N PHE A 179 4.56 3.57 8.84
CA PHE A 179 3.63 3.26 9.92
C PHE A 179 3.24 4.51 10.69
N TYR A 180 2.04 4.51 11.24
CA TYR A 180 1.42 5.61 11.97
C TYR A 180 0.17 5.08 12.66
N PHE A 181 -0.18 5.64 13.83
CA PHE A 181 -1.46 5.31 14.43
C PHE A 181 -2.59 6.09 13.75
N ARG A 182 -3.81 5.56 13.86
CA ARG A 182 -5.01 6.17 13.31
C ARG A 182 -6.07 6.26 14.38
N ALA A 183 -6.47 7.48 14.71
CA ALA A 183 -7.55 7.74 15.65
C ALA A 183 -8.21 9.07 15.31
N ASP A 184 -9.49 9.19 15.62
CA ASP A 184 -10.29 10.41 15.50
C ASP A 184 -11.18 10.59 16.74
N GLU A 185 -12.12 11.52 16.69
CA GLU A 185 -13.10 11.75 17.76
C GLU A 185 -14.01 10.54 18.06
N GLN A 186 -14.09 9.57 17.14
CA GLN A 186 -14.86 8.33 17.28
C GLN A 186 -14.02 7.16 17.80
N GLY A 187 -12.70 7.33 17.91
CA GLY A 187 -11.80 6.36 18.54
C GLY A 187 -10.74 5.79 17.61
N PHE A 188 -10.28 4.57 17.91
CA PHE A 188 -9.23 3.90 17.15
C PHE A 188 -9.71 3.37 15.79
N ASN A 189 -8.99 3.75 14.74
CA ASN A 189 -9.25 3.34 13.37
C ASN A 189 -8.36 2.17 12.93
N GLY A 190 -8.38 1.80 11.64
CA GLY A 190 -7.57 0.69 11.13
C GLY A 190 -8.09 -0.70 11.49
N ARG A 191 -9.40 -0.87 11.63
CA ARG A 191 -10.10 -2.11 12.05
C ARG A 191 -9.59 -3.37 11.33
N VAL A 192 -9.33 -3.32 10.02
CA VAL A 192 -8.82 -4.50 9.28
C VAL A 192 -7.39 -4.84 9.68
N SER A 193 -6.51 -3.86 9.88
CA SER A 193 -5.15 -4.11 10.38
C SER A 193 -5.16 -4.63 11.82
N ARG A 194 -5.94 -3.98 12.69
CA ARG A 194 -6.02 -4.26 14.14
C ARG A 194 -6.71 -5.58 14.45
N LEU A 195 -7.89 -5.81 13.88
CA LEU A 195 -8.79 -6.89 14.28
C LEU A 195 -8.76 -8.09 13.32
N LEU A 196 -8.34 -7.92 12.06
CA LEU A 196 -8.21 -9.03 11.11
C LEU A 196 -6.74 -9.44 10.91
N VAL A 197 -5.92 -8.57 10.31
CA VAL A 197 -4.61 -8.97 9.77
C VAL A 197 -3.65 -9.42 10.87
N THR A 198 -3.44 -8.62 11.90
CA THR A 198 -2.50 -8.98 12.97
C THR A 198 -2.95 -10.24 13.70
N PRO A 199 -4.21 -10.38 14.16
CA PRO A 199 -4.67 -11.60 14.81
C PRO A 199 -4.66 -12.82 13.88
N LEU A 200 -4.95 -12.63 12.58
CA LEU A 200 -4.90 -13.71 11.59
C LEU A 200 -3.48 -14.23 11.38
N ILE A 201 -2.48 -13.34 11.26
CA ILE A 201 -1.08 -13.74 11.13
C ILE A 201 -0.63 -14.53 12.37
N ARG A 202 -0.98 -14.07 13.57
CA ARG A 202 -0.69 -14.76 14.83
C ARG A 202 -1.38 -16.13 14.92
N ALA A 203 -2.64 -16.21 14.52
CA ALA A 203 -3.37 -17.46 14.48
C ALA A 203 -2.79 -18.44 13.44
N LEU A 204 -2.36 -17.95 12.27
CA LEU A 204 -1.64 -18.75 11.27
C LEU A 204 -0.32 -19.28 11.82
N GLN A 205 0.48 -18.47 12.53
CA GLN A 205 1.71 -18.94 13.19
C GLN A 205 1.43 -20.03 14.23
N GLN A 206 0.33 -19.91 15.01
CA GLN A 206 -0.05 -20.92 16.00
C GLN A 206 -0.55 -22.21 15.35
N THR A 207 -1.29 -22.12 14.25
CA THR A 207 -1.91 -23.28 13.60
C THR A 207 -0.99 -24.01 12.62
N LEU A 208 -0.14 -23.28 11.91
CA LEU A 208 0.77 -23.83 10.90
C LEU A 208 2.19 -24.02 11.44
N GLY A 209 2.49 -23.47 12.62
CA GLY A 209 3.83 -23.47 13.21
C GLY A 209 4.68 -22.27 12.75
N SER A 210 5.96 -22.31 13.12
CA SER A 210 6.91 -21.25 12.80
C SER A 210 7.12 -21.15 11.27
N ASP A 211 6.89 -19.96 10.72
CA ASP A 211 7.10 -19.66 9.31
C ASP A 211 7.76 -18.27 9.19
N HIS A 212 8.91 -18.21 8.51
CA HIS A 212 9.68 -16.97 8.35
C HIS A 212 8.93 -15.87 7.60
N TYR A 213 8.03 -16.23 6.68
CA TYR A 213 7.23 -15.26 5.95
C TYR A 213 6.13 -14.66 6.84
N LEU A 214 5.48 -15.50 7.66
CA LEU A 214 4.56 -14.99 8.68
C LEU A 214 5.29 -14.09 9.68
N SER A 215 6.47 -14.48 10.17
CA SER A 215 7.29 -13.60 11.03
C SER A 215 7.69 -12.29 10.35
N TYR A 216 7.95 -12.31 9.05
CA TYR A 216 8.21 -11.10 8.27
C TYR A 216 6.99 -10.18 8.19
N LEU A 217 5.82 -10.70 7.80
CA LEU A 217 4.58 -9.91 7.74
C LEU A 217 4.22 -9.31 9.10
N ASP A 218 4.40 -10.12 10.14
CA ASP A 218 4.14 -9.78 11.53
C ASP A 218 5.10 -8.71 12.09
N SER A 219 6.24 -8.48 11.44
CA SER A 219 7.17 -7.43 11.84
C SER A 219 6.70 -6.03 11.44
N PHE A 220 5.77 -5.92 10.48
CA PHE A 220 5.19 -4.63 10.09
C PHE A 220 4.11 -4.22 11.08
N ARG A 221 4.22 -3.01 11.62
CA ARG A 221 3.20 -2.46 12.53
C ARG A 221 1.86 -2.20 11.80
N TYR A 222 1.94 -1.75 10.54
CA TYR A 222 0.78 -1.42 9.70
C TYR A 222 0.97 -2.01 8.29
N PRO A 223 0.79 -3.33 8.12
CA PRO A 223 1.06 -4.00 6.83
C PRO A 223 0.17 -3.49 5.68
N LEU A 224 -1.00 -2.91 6.02
CA LEU A 224 -1.96 -2.35 5.06
C LEU A 224 -1.81 -0.84 4.83
N ALA A 225 -0.77 -0.17 5.35
CA ALA A 225 -0.54 1.25 5.05
C ALA A 225 -0.28 1.44 3.54
N GLY A 226 -0.85 2.47 2.91
CA GLY A 226 -0.60 2.77 1.50
C GLY A 226 0.84 3.24 1.25
N GLU A 227 1.47 3.80 2.28
CA GLU A 227 2.71 4.55 2.18
C GLU A 227 3.91 3.64 2.13
N CYS A 228 4.63 3.65 1.01
CA CYS A 228 5.90 2.95 0.88
C CYS A 228 6.87 3.70 -0.04
N ALA A 229 8.16 3.50 0.15
CA ALA A 229 9.19 3.89 -0.80
C ALA A 229 10.01 2.67 -1.23
N MET A 230 10.49 2.69 -2.46
CA MET A 230 11.27 1.58 -3.02
C MET A 230 12.18 2.04 -4.16
N ASN A 231 13.20 1.26 -4.48
CA ASN A 231 14.04 1.53 -5.65
C ASN A 231 13.40 1.00 -6.95
N ALA A 232 13.90 1.46 -8.10
CA ALA A 232 13.39 1.04 -9.40
C ALA A 232 13.49 -0.48 -9.66
N ASP A 233 14.50 -1.17 -9.10
CA ASP A 233 14.67 -2.62 -9.25
C ASP A 233 13.57 -3.43 -8.55
N VAL A 234 13.09 -2.93 -7.39
CA VAL A 234 11.89 -3.47 -6.74
C VAL A 234 10.72 -3.27 -7.69
N VAL A 235 10.44 -2.03 -8.12
CA VAL A 235 9.30 -1.70 -9.01
C VAL A 235 9.27 -2.59 -10.26
N MET A 236 10.41 -2.75 -10.94
CA MET A 236 10.55 -3.52 -12.19
C MET A 236 10.04 -4.96 -12.07
N GLY A 237 10.24 -5.62 -10.93
CA GLY A 237 9.83 -7.02 -10.76
C GLY A 237 8.75 -7.26 -9.71
N LEU A 238 8.04 -6.22 -9.27
CA LEU A 238 6.86 -6.37 -8.43
C LEU A 238 5.70 -6.99 -9.22
N ARG A 239 5.06 -7.99 -8.63
CA ARG A 239 3.79 -8.57 -9.10
C ARG A 239 2.71 -8.19 -8.10
N ILE A 240 1.91 -7.20 -8.43
CA ILE A 240 0.88 -6.70 -7.52
C ILE A 240 -0.49 -7.28 -7.85
N PRO A 241 -1.33 -7.60 -6.85
CA PRO A 241 -2.71 -7.92 -7.12
C PRO A 241 -3.47 -6.65 -7.50
N PHE A 242 -4.54 -6.80 -8.29
CA PHE A 242 -5.37 -5.67 -8.72
C PHE A 242 -6.32 -5.15 -7.62
N ASP A 243 -6.59 -5.98 -6.60
CA ASP A 243 -7.58 -5.79 -5.55
C ASP A 243 -7.00 -5.26 -4.23
N TRP A 244 -7.77 -5.37 -3.15
CA TRP A 244 -7.40 -4.96 -1.78
C TRP A 244 -6.30 -5.82 -1.13
N GLY A 245 -5.84 -6.87 -1.82
CA GLY A 245 -4.63 -7.58 -1.45
C GLY A 245 -3.34 -6.83 -1.80
N LEU A 246 -3.42 -5.63 -2.40
CA LEU A 246 -2.29 -4.85 -2.92
C LEU A 246 -1.14 -4.76 -1.91
N GLU A 247 -1.41 -4.23 -0.72
CA GLU A 247 -0.38 -3.92 0.25
C GLU A 247 0.31 -5.21 0.75
N VAL A 248 -0.45 -6.26 1.09
CA VAL A 248 0.10 -7.56 1.49
C VAL A 248 0.82 -8.24 0.31
N GLY A 249 0.30 -8.09 -0.91
CA GLY A 249 0.89 -8.59 -2.13
C GLY A 249 2.27 -8.00 -2.41
N VAL A 250 2.40 -6.68 -2.27
CA VAL A 250 3.68 -5.96 -2.36
C VAL A 250 4.66 -6.49 -1.32
N LEU A 251 4.26 -6.57 -0.04
CA LEU A 251 5.13 -7.08 1.02
C LEU A 251 5.62 -8.51 0.72
N SER A 252 4.74 -9.35 0.15
CA SER A 252 5.05 -10.72 -0.22
C SER A 252 6.04 -10.83 -1.38
N GLU A 253 5.91 -9.97 -2.39
CA GLU A 253 6.86 -9.94 -3.51
C GLU A 253 8.21 -9.37 -3.11
N VAL A 254 8.24 -8.38 -2.23
CA VAL A 254 9.49 -7.88 -1.64
C VAL A 254 10.19 -9.00 -0.87
N TYR A 255 9.48 -9.72 -0.01
CA TYR A 255 10.02 -10.86 0.73
C TYR A 255 10.58 -11.98 -0.17
N ARG A 256 9.93 -12.22 -1.31
CA ARG A 256 10.37 -13.25 -2.27
C ARG A 256 11.72 -12.92 -2.91
N ARG A 257 12.05 -11.62 -3.08
CA ARG A 257 13.21 -11.17 -3.85
C ARG A 257 14.34 -10.61 -2.99
N TYR A 258 14.04 -10.17 -1.78
CA TYR A 258 14.98 -9.47 -0.93
C TYR A 258 14.99 -10.04 0.49
N THR A 259 16.17 -10.08 1.09
CA THR A 259 16.34 -10.44 2.51
C THR A 259 15.70 -9.40 3.40
N SER A 260 15.18 -9.79 4.56
CA SER A 260 14.53 -8.88 5.52
C SER A 260 15.43 -7.72 5.97
N GLY A 261 16.76 -7.91 6.01
CA GLY A 261 17.73 -6.84 6.30
C GLY A 261 17.82 -5.72 5.26
N ARG A 262 17.19 -5.87 4.08
CA ARG A 262 17.06 -4.80 3.06
C ARG A 262 15.68 -4.12 3.09
N VAL A 263 14.86 -4.47 4.07
CA VAL A 263 13.50 -3.98 4.26
C VAL A 263 13.42 -3.26 5.59
N CYS A 264 12.72 -2.13 5.60
CA CYS A 264 12.49 -1.36 6.80
C CYS A 264 11.07 -0.81 6.86
N GLN A 265 10.71 -0.30 8.04
CA GLN A 265 9.53 0.52 8.25
C GLN A 265 9.90 1.80 9.00
N VAL A 266 9.13 2.87 8.80
CA VAL A 266 9.42 4.20 9.34
C VAL A 266 8.18 4.80 9.99
N ASP A 267 8.36 5.38 11.17
CA ASP A 267 7.34 6.17 11.86
C ASP A 267 7.11 7.48 11.10
N LEU A 268 5.96 7.62 10.44
CA LEU A 268 5.71 8.77 9.55
C LEU A 268 5.09 9.95 10.28
N ALA A 269 4.20 9.68 11.23
CA ALA A 269 3.34 10.72 11.80
C ALA A 269 2.79 10.31 13.15
N GLY A 270 2.56 11.34 13.99
CA GLY A 270 1.74 11.22 15.19
C GLY A 270 0.29 10.91 14.82
N VAL A 271 -0.50 11.91 14.43
CA VAL A 271 -1.89 11.68 14.00
C VAL A 271 -1.97 11.54 12.49
N TYR A 272 -2.57 10.44 12.02
CA TYR A 272 -2.87 10.19 10.62
C TYR A 272 -4.38 9.99 10.41
N ASP A 273 -4.95 10.83 9.57
CA ASP A 273 -6.38 10.82 9.21
C ASP A 273 -6.58 10.78 7.69
N HIS A 274 -7.58 10.00 7.27
CA HIS A 274 -7.94 9.75 5.86
C HIS A 274 -9.43 9.37 5.74
N LYS A 275 -9.95 9.18 4.51
CA LYS A 275 -11.39 8.92 4.30
C LYS A 275 -11.82 7.56 4.88
N HIS A 276 -12.75 7.58 5.84
CA HIS A 276 -13.27 6.36 6.47
C HIS A 276 -14.22 5.57 5.55
N GLN A 277 -13.98 4.25 5.46
CA GLN A 277 -14.86 3.31 4.77
C GLN A 277 -16.00 2.84 5.70
N HIS A 278 -17.21 2.74 5.16
CA HIS A 278 -18.40 2.28 5.88
C HIS A 278 -18.41 0.75 6.06
N ILE A 279 -18.97 0.29 7.19
CA ILE A 279 -19.27 -1.14 7.40
C ILE A 279 -20.47 -1.48 6.53
N SER A 280 -20.32 -2.45 5.64
CA SER A 280 -21.44 -3.04 4.91
C SER A 280 -21.96 -4.21 5.74
N GLU A 281 -22.90 -3.97 6.66
CA GLU A 281 -23.44 -5.02 7.55
C GLU A 281 -24.23 -6.09 6.78
N ASN A 282 -24.79 -5.74 5.61
CA ASN A 282 -25.73 -6.61 4.87
C ASN A 282 -25.27 -7.02 3.46
N ASP A 283 -24.10 -6.56 3.00
CA ASP A 283 -23.56 -6.95 1.69
C ASP A 283 -22.09 -7.36 1.78
N SER A 284 -21.88 -8.68 1.69
CA SER A 284 -20.57 -9.34 1.69
C SER A 284 -19.66 -8.96 0.50
N SER A 285 -20.21 -8.32 -0.54
CA SER A 285 -19.47 -7.90 -1.73
C SER A 285 -18.92 -6.47 -1.64
N GLN A 286 -19.18 -5.75 -0.55
CA GLN A 286 -18.81 -4.34 -0.39
C GLN A 286 -18.04 -4.06 0.91
N GLY A 287 -17.33 -2.93 0.93
CA GLY A 287 -16.69 -2.38 2.12
C GLY A 287 -15.68 -3.32 2.80
N LEU A 288 -15.70 -3.35 4.13
CA LEU A 288 -14.75 -4.14 4.93
C LEU A 288 -14.82 -5.65 4.69
N HIS A 289 -15.99 -6.22 4.37
CA HIS A 289 -16.14 -7.66 4.18
C HIS A 289 -15.38 -8.14 2.92
N ARG A 290 -15.53 -7.42 1.81
CA ARG A 290 -14.78 -7.71 0.57
C ARG A 290 -13.27 -7.56 0.80
N MET A 291 -12.86 -6.46 1.44
CA MET A 291 -11.45 -6.23 1.78
C MET A 291 -10.87 -7.39 2.61
N ALA A 292 -11.57 -7.81 3.67
CA ALA A 292 -11.16 -8.92 4.51
C ALA A 292 -11.05 -10.25 3.75
N THR A 293 -12.02 -10.51 2.86
CA THR A 293 -12.05 -11.71 2.01
C THR A 293 -10.84 -11.73 1.08
N ASP A 294 -10.56 -10.62 0.39
CA ASP A 294 -9.47 -10.50 -0.58
C ASP A 294 -8.09 -10.61 0.11
N ILE A 295 -7.88 -9.93 1.24
CA ILE A 295 -6.65 -10.04 2.04
C ILE A 295 -6.43 -11.47 2.51
N THR A 296 -7.46 -12.12 3.06
CA THR A 296 -7.36 -13.47 3.60
C THR A 296 -7.03 -14.49 2.50
N LYS A 297 -7.72 -14.41 1.35
CA LYS A 297 -7.40 -15.25 0.17
C LYS A 297 -5.96 -15.00 -0.31
N SER A 298 -5.50 -13.75 -0.32
CA SER A 298 -4.13 -13.40 -0.71
C SER A 298 -3.10 -14.09 0.20
N MET A 299 -3.30 -14.05 1.53
CA MET A 299 -2.43 -14.74 2.48
C MET A 299 -2.41 -16.26 2.26
N TYR A 300 -3.57 -16.90 2.09
CA TYR A 300 -3.64 -18.35 1.82
C TYR A 300 -2.90 -18.73 0.55
N ARG A 301 -3.11 -17.99 -0.54
CA ARG A 301 -2.41 -18.22 -1.81
C ARG A 301 -0.90 -18.10 -1.65
N LYS A 302 -0.42 -17.05 -0.96
CA LYS A 302 1.02 -16.85 -0.74
C LYS A 302 1.63 -17.94 0.14
N LEU A 303 0.94 -18.39 1.17
CA LEU A 303 1.38 -19.53 1.98
C LEU A 303 1.38 -20.85 1.21
N ALA A 304 0.36 -21.08 0.38
CA ALA A 304 0.26 -22.30 -0.42
C ALA A 304 1.37 -22.41 -1.48
N ILE A 305 1.71 -21.30 -2.15
CA ILE A 305 2.87 -21.23 -3.07
C ILE A 305 4.18 -21.60 -2.35
N ARG A 306 4.23 -21.42 -1.03
CA ARG A 306 5.38 -21.74 -0.18
C ARG A 306 5.32 -23.16 0.42
N GLY A 307 4.36 -23.97 0.00
CA GLY A 307 4.23 -25.37 0.40
C GLY A 307 3.29 -25.63 1.57
N GLN A 308 2.57 -24.61 2.07
CA GLN A 308 1.55 -24.84 3.11
C GLN A 308 0.33 -25.54 2.51
N VAL A 309 -0.12 -26.61 3.16
CA VAL A 309 -1.28 -27.39 2.71
C VAL A 309 -2.50 -26.98 3.51
N PHE A 310 -3.51 -26.45 2.82
CA PHE A 310 -4.77 -26.08 3.43
C PHE A 310 -5.84 -27.16 3.25
N SER A 311 -6.69 -27.30 4.26
CA SER A 311 -7.86 -28.18 4.23
C SER A 311 -9.02 -27.54 4.99
N LYS A 312 -10.24 -28.07 4.82
CA LYS A 312 -11.39 -27.64 5.62
C LYS A 312 -11.13 -27.78 7.13
N GLY A 313 -10.37 -28.78 7.55
CA GLY A 313 -9.97 -28.96 8.95
C GLY A 313 -9.07 -27.82 9.44
N VAL A 314 -8.06 -27.45 8.65
CA VAL A 314 -7.16 -26.33 8.96
C VAL A 314 -7.95 -25.02 9.10
N PHE A 315 -8.88 -24.72 8.19
CA PHE A 315 -9.67 -23.48 8.29
C PHE A 315 -10.61 -23.44 9.50
N ARG A 316 -11.19 -24.58 9.90
CA ARG A 316 -12.01 -24.65 11.13
C ARG A 316 -11.18 -24.38 12.38
N THR A 317 -9.98 -24.97 12.46
CA THR A 317 -9.05 -24.70 13.57
C THR A 317 -8.58 -23.25 13.54
N LEU A 318 -8.19 -22.73 12.38
CA LEU A 318 -7.76 -21.35 12.20
C LEU A 318 -8.84 -20.36 12.61
N LYS A 319 -10.11 -20.60 12.27
CA LYS A 319 -11.23 -19.76 12.73
C LYS A 319 -11.26 -19.66 14.26
N ALA A 320 -11.18 -20.79 14.95
CA ALA A 320 -11.24 -20.83 16.42
C ALA A 320 -10.02 -20.12 17.06
N THR A 321 -8.82 -20.40 16.55
CA THR A 321 -7.57 -19.77 17.00
C THR A 321 -7.58 -18.26 16.74
N TYR A 322 -8.02 -17.84 15.55
CA TYR A 322 -8.19 -16.43 15.20
C TYR A 322 -9.18 -15.75 16.14
N TYR A 323 -10.36 -16.32 16.33
CA TYR A 323 -11.40 -15.70 17.15
C TYR A 323 -10.91 -15.43 18.58
N ARG A 324 -10.24 -16.42 19.20
CA ARG A 324 -9.64 -16.23 20.53
C ARG A 324 -8.56 -15.15 20.52
N THR A 325 -7.63 -15.24 19.58
CA THR A 325 -6.52 -14.27 19.45
C THR A 325 -7.05 -12.85 19.24
N ALA A 326 -8.05 -12.68 18.39
CA ALA A 326 -8.63 -11.39 18.06
C ALA A 326 -9.36 -10.77 19.26
N LEU A 327 -10.05 -11.56 20.08
CA LEU A 327 -10.65 -11.07 21.33
C LEU A 327 -9.59 -10.55 22.32
N ASP A 328 -8.45 -11.24 22.45
CA ASP A 328 -7.34 -10.75 23.27
C ASP A 328 -6.79 -9.40 22.73
N PHE A 329 -6.78 -9.20 21.41
CA PHE A 329 -6.43 -7.91 20.79
C PHE A 329 -7.49 -6.83 21.03
N VAL A 330 -8.78 -7.17 21.02
CA VAL A 330 -9.86 -6.23 21.39
C VAL A 330 -9.65 -5.73 22.81
N ASP A 331 -9.28 -6.60 23.76
CA ASP A 331 -8.94 -6.19 25.12
C ASP A 331 -7.75 -5.21 25.14
N HIS A 332 -6.66 -5.53 24.43
CA HIS A 332 -5.49 -4.65 24.36
C HIS A 332 -5.86 -3.26 23.80
N PHE A 333 -6.58 -3.20 22.68
CA PHE A 333 -6.94 -1.92 22.06
C PHE A 333 -7.98 -1.15 22.88
N THR A 334 -8.88 -1.84 23.58
CA THR A 334 -9.84 -1.20 24.48
C THR A 334 -9.11 -0.51 25.63
N HIS A 335 -8.24 -1.22 26.34
CA HIS A 335 -7.49 -0.63 27.45
C HIS A 335 -6.53 0.48 26.99
N ASP A 336 -5.91 0.35 25.82
CA ASP A 336 -5.04 1.36 25.24
C ASP A 336 -5.83 2.62 24.82
N ALA A 337 -7.00 2.45 24.21
CA ALA A 337 -7.90 3.56 23.89
C ALA A 337 -8.37 4.29 25.15
N GLU A 338 -8.83 3.56 26.17
CA GLU A 338 -9.26 4.12 27.46
C GLU A 338 -8.12 4.90 28.15
N MET A 339 -6.92 4.33 28.20
CA MET A 339 -5.74 4.97 28.80
C MET A 339 -5.37 6.27 28.07
N ASN A 340 -5.54 6.33 26.75
CA ASN A 340 -5.24 7.49 25.92
C ASN A 340 -6.45 8.43 25.72
N GLY A 341 -7.58 8.18 26.38
CA GLY A 341 -8.76 9.05 26.34
C GLY A 341 -9.56 8.99 25.04
N PHE A 342 -9.43 7.92 24.25
CA PHE A 342 -10.23 7.70 23.05
C PHE A 342 -11.49 6.89 23.37
N PRO A 343 -12.65 7.22 22.78
CA PRO A 343 -13.83 6.41 22.92
C PRO A 343 -13.65 5.05 22.23
N VAL A 344 -14.23 4.00 22.80
CA VAL A 344 -14.19 2.66 22.23
C VAL A 344 -15.55 1.99 22.41
N ASP A 345 -16.05 1.38 21.34
CA ASP A 345 -17.26 0.57 21.35
C ASP A 345 -16.86 -0.91 21.25
N ARG A 346 -16.56 -1.50 22.41
CA ARG A 346 -16.11 -2.89 22.51
C ARG A 346 -17.08 -3.86 21.84
N HIS A 347 -18.39 -3.63 21.99
CA HIS A 347 -19.39 -4.52 21.41
C HIS A 347 -19.31 -4.53 19.88
N LYS A 348 -19.13 -3.36 19.26
CA LYS A 348 -18.91 -3.26 17.81
C LYS A 348 -17.59 -3.91 17.36
N GLU A 349 -16.52 -3.79 18.14
CA GLU A 349 -15.26 -4.47 17.81
C GLU A 349 -15.41 -6.00 17.85
N GLU A 350 -16.10 -6.55 18.85
CA GLU A 350 -16.38 -7.99 18.95
C GLU A 350 -17.28 -8.49 17.81
N GLN A 351 -18.30 -7.71 17.40
CA GLN A 351 -19.12 -8.02 16.22
C GLN A 351 -18.30 -8.07 14.93
N LEU A 352 -17.33 -7.15 14.78
CA LEU A 352 -16.40 -7.18 13.63
C LEU A 352 -15.50 -8.41 13.66
N VAL A 353 -15.00 -8.80 14.83
CA VAL A 353 -14.21 -10.03 15.00
C VAL A 353 -15.02 -11.27 14.62
N GLU A 354 -16.29 -11.35 14.99
CA GLU A 354 -17.17 -12.44 14.58
C GLU A 354 -17.36 -12.49 13.06
N MET A 355 -17.62 -11.34 12.44
CA MET A 355 -17.73 -11.23 10.99
C MET A 355 -16.44 -11.69 10.30
N PHE A 356 -15.27 -11.22 10.74
CA PHE A 356 -13.99 -11.63 10.19
C PHE A 356 -13.70 -13.13 10.38
N ALA A 357 -14.10 -13.73 11.50
CA ALA A 357 -13.96 -15.16 11.73
C ALA A 357 -14.79 -15.98 10.71
N GLN A 358 -15.98 -15.49 10.36
CA GLN A 358 -16.79 -16.08 9.29
C GLN A 358 -16.12 -15.91 7.93
N THR A 359 -15.63 -14.70 7.63
CA THR A 359 -14.89 -14.39 6.39
C THR A 359 -13.67 -15.28 6.20
N ILE A 360 -12.89 -15.53 7.26
CA ILE A 360 -11.68 -16.39 7.22
C ILE A 360 -12.00 -17.80 6.74
N THR A 361 -13.13 -18.35 7.18
CA THR A 361 -13.57 -19.69 6.78
C THR A 361 -14.11 -19.68 5.35
N ALA A 362 -14.97 -18.71 5.02
CA ALA A 362 -15.56 -18.58 3.69
C ALA A 362 -14.48 -18.36 2.62
N ALA A 363 -13.47 -17.52 2.89
CA ALA A 363 -12.32 -17.30 2.03
C ALA A 363 -11.52 -18.60 1.80
N GLY A 364 -11.39 -19.44 2.85
CA GLY A 364 -10.71 -20.72 2.76
C GLY A 364 -11.46 -21.72 1.88
N GLU A 365 -12.79 -21.79 2.01
CA GLU A 365 -13.64 -22.63 1.16
C GLU A 365 -13.63 -22.17 -0.30
N GLN A 366 -13.68 -20.86 -0.54
CA GLN A 366 -13.52 -20.28 -1.88
C GLN A 366 -12.15 -20.62 -2.47
N TYR A 367 -11.07 -20.49 -1.70
CA TYR A 367 -9.73 -20.86 -2.13
C TYR A 367 -9.64 -22.34 -2.55
N LEU A 368 -10.20 -23.26 -1.75
CA LEU A 368 -10.19 -24.70 -2.09
C LEU A 368 -11.02 -25.02 -3.33
N SER A 369 -12.12 -24.29 -3.58
CA SER A 369 -12.95 -24.51 -4.77
C SER A 369 -12.37 -23.89 -6.05
N ARG A 370 -11.53 -22.87 -5.94
CA ARG A 370 -10.93 -22.14 -7.06
C ARG A 370 -9.44 -21.85 -6.86
N PRO A 371 -8.57 -22.89 -6.83
CA PRO A 371 -7.15 -22.71 -6.50
C PRO A 371 -6.34 -21.97 -7.59
N MET A 372 -6.86 -21.92 -8.82
CA MET A 372 -6.16 -21.40 -10.01
C MET A 372 -6.49 -19.95 -10.38
N GLU A 373 -7.33 -19.24 -9.59
CA GLU A 373 -7.51 -17.79 -9.83
C GLU A 373 -6.16 -17.08 -9.71
N LEU A 374 -5.74 -16.40 -10.78
CA LEU A 374 -4.48 -15.66 -10.92
C LEU A 374 -4.73 -14.18 -10.61
N PRO A 375 -4.66 -13.73 -9.34
CA PRO A 375 -4.98 -12.34 -9.00
C PRO A 375 -3.84 -11.37 -9.32
N LEU A 376 -2.65 -11.87 -9.72
CA LEU A 376 -1.46 -11.05 -9.85
C LEU A 376 -1.32 -10.53 -11.27
N ILE A 377 -1.19 -9.22 -11.37
CA ILE A 377 -0.75 -8.55 -12.58
C ILE A 377 0.71 -8.96 -12.84
N PRO A 378 1.10 -9.29 -14.09
CA PRO A 378 2.50 -9.55 -14.43
C PRO A 378 3.41 -8.41 -13.98
N SER A 379 4.66 -8.72 -13.64
CA SER A 379 5.64 -7.68 -13.36
C SER A 379 6.04 -6.96 -14.63
N TRP A 380 6.42 -5.68 -14.53
CA TRP A 380 6.92 -4.93 -15.67
C TRP A 380 8.10 -5.59 -16.39
N ALA A 381 8.96 -6.32 -15.69
CA ALA A 381 10.01 -7.13 -16.30
C ALA A 381 9.48 -8.19 -17.30
N VAL A 382 8.33 -8.81 -16.99
CA VAL A 382 7.71 -9.82 -17.87
C VAL A 382 6.97 -9.13 -19.02
N THR A 383 6.25 -8.05 -18.72
CA THR A 383 5.53 -7.27 -19.74
C THR A 383 6.48 -6.65 -20.75
N LEU A 384 7.61 -6.10 -20.30
CA LEU A 384 8.63 -5.50 -21.17
C LEU A 384 9.34 -6.53 -22.04
N ASP A 385 9.64 -7.72 -21.49
CA ASP A 385 10.24 -8.82 -22.24
C ASP A 385 9.30 -9.30 -23.36
N ALA A 386 8.01 -9.43 -23.06
CA ALA A 386 7.00 -9.84 -24.04
C ALA A 386 6.63 -8.73 -25.04
N GLN A 387 6.69 -7.45 -24.63
CA GLN A 387 6.32 -6.29 -25.45
C GLN A 387 7.33 -5.15 -25.26
N PRO A 388 8.46 -5.16 -26.00
CA PRO A 388 9.57 -4.21 -25.81
C PRO A 388 9.20 -2.73 -25.99
N ASP A 389 8.20 -2.42 -26.82
CA ASP A 389 7.77 -1.04 -27.09
C ASP A 389 6.76 -0.48 -26.07
N VAL A 390 6.33 -1.28 -25.09
CA VAL A 390 5.26 -0.88 -24.13
C VAL A 390 5.60 0.40 -23.38
N PHE A 391 6.86 0.58 -22.96
CA PHE A 391 7.30 1.78 -22.25
C PHE A 391 7.26 3.02 -23.15
N ASN A 392 7.74 2.91 -24.39
CA ASN A 392 7.66 4.00 -25.35
C ASN A 392 6.20 4.41 -25.62
N ASN A 393 5.30 3.44 -25.69
CA ASN A 393 3.87 3.68 -25.91
C ASN A 393 3.22 4.37 -24.72
N ILE A 394 3.46 3.90 -23.49
CA ILE A 394 2.96 4.52 -22.26
C ILE A 394 3.49 5.94 -22.10
N GLN A 395 4.81 6.12 -22.25
CA GLN A 395 5.43 7.43 -22.14
C GLN A 395 4.82 8.40 -23.16
N ARG A 396 4.71 8.00 -24.43
CA ARG A 396 4.11 8.83 -25.48
C ARG A 396 2.66 9.19 -25.17
N ALA A 397 1.84 8.23 -24.75
CA ALA A 397 0.44 8.46 -24.41
C ALA A 397 0.30 9.52 -23.30
N VAL A 398 1.06 9.34 -22.22
CA VAL A 398 1.03 10.27 -21.08
C VAL A 398 1.61 11.64 -21.45
N GLU A 399 2.68 11.72 -22.25
CA GLU A 399 3.21 13.02 -22.69
C GLU A 399 2.23 13.78 -23.59
N ILE A 400 1.53 13.11 -24.49
CA ILE A 400 0.54 13.75 -25.38
C ILE A 400 -0.63 14.29 -24.56
N ASP A 401 -1.15 13.52 -23.61
CA ASP A 401 -2.26 13.97 -22.77
C ASP A 401 -1.86 15.12 -21.82
N ASN A 402 -0.58 15.20 -21.43
CA ASN A 402 -0.06 16.23 -20.53
C ASN A 402 0.56 17.45 -21.23
N ALA A 403 0.71 17.43 -22.56
CA ALA A 403 1.05 18.60 -23.36
C ALA A 403 -0.02 19.69 -23.21
#